data_AF-A0A961AWS3-F1
#
_entry.id   AF-A0A961AWS3-F1
#
_cell.length_a   1.000
_cell.length_b   1.000
_cell.length_c   1.000
_cell.angle_alpha   90.00
_cell.angle_beta   90.00
_cell.angle_gamma   90.00
#
_symmetry.space_group_name_H-M   'P 1'
#
loop_
_entity.id
_entity.type
_entity.pdbx_description
1 polymer ?
#
loop_
_entity_poly.entity_id
_entity_poly.type
_entity_poly.pdbx_seq_one_letter_code
_entity_poly.pdbx_strand_id
1 'polypeptide(L)' 'MIANNDELQAILQRISRFQQQVATLRETETNPENYRASVSGFLAEIDRMQLEVREYFSLLPTELAESA' A
#
# COMPACT_ATOMS: atom_id res chain seq x y z
N MET A 1 10.56 -2.98 -4.24
CA MET A 1 10.44 -4.43 -4.41
C MET A 1 10.69 -5.06 -3.06
N ILE A 2 9.76 -5.88 -2.58
CA ILE A 2 9.83 -6.54 -1.27
C ILE A 2 10.80 -7.72 -1.39
N ALA A 3 11.81 -7.80 -0.52
CA ALA A 3 12.80 -8.87 -0.54
C ALA A 3 12.57 -9.94 0.53
N ASN A 4 11.82 -9.62 1.58
CA ASN A 4 11.65 -10.50 2.74
C ASN A 4 10.34 -10.22 3.49
N ASN A 5 10.06 -11.06 4.49
CA ASN A 5 8.84 -10.95 5.29
C ASN A 5 8.79 -9.70 6.17
N ASP A 6 9.93 -9.16 6.62
CA ASP A 6 9.95 -7.96 7.45
C ASP A 6 9.54 -6.72 6.64
N GLU A 7 10.06 -6.62 5.41
CA GLU A 7 9.65 -5.60 4.43
C GLU A 7 8.17 -5.74 4.05
N LEU A 8 7.70 -6.98 3.83
CA LEU A 8 6.28 -7.24 3.60
C LEU A 8 5.42 -6.69 4.75
N GLN A 9 5.78 -6.98 6.00
CA GLN A 9 5.03 -6.49 7.16
C GLN A 9 5.06 -4.96 7.24
N ALA A 10 6.20 -4.33 6.98
CA ALA A 10 6.30 -2.87 6.96
C ALA A 10 5.39 -2.24 5.89
N ILE A 11 5.33 -2.82 4.69
CA ILE A 11 4.45 -2.34 3.61
C ILE A 11 2.98 -2.56 3.96
N LEU A 12 2.60 -3.73 4.48
CA LEU A 12 1.21 -4.01 4.90
C LEU A 12 0.74 -3.04 5.99
N GLN A 13 1.60 -2.74 6.98
CA GLN A 13 1.29 -1.73 7.99
C GLN A 13 1.12 -0.33 7.40
N ARG A 14 1.95 0.05 6.42
CA ARG A 14 1.84 1.35 5.74
C ARG A 14 0.56 1.46 4.92
N ILE A 15 0.20 0.42 4.17
CA ILE A 15 -1.09 0.34 3.45
C ILE A 15 -2.26 0.54 4.43
N SER A 16 -2.26 -0.18 5.55
CA SER A 16 -3.33 -0.08 6.56
C SER A 16 -3.48 1.35 7.10
N ARG A 17 -2.36 2.03 7.42
CA ARG A 17 -2.38 3.43 7.88
C ARG A 17 -2.95 4.39 6.83
N PHE A 18 -2.58 4.22 5.56
CA PHE A 18 -3.11 5.06 4.48
C PHE A 18 -4.61 4.81 4.25
N GLN A 19 -5.06 3.56 4.34
CA GLN A 19 -6.48 3.23 4.28
C GLN A 19 -7.27 3.88 5.42
N GLN A 20 -6.73 3.90 6.65
CA GLN A 20 -7.35 4.60 7.78
C GLN A 20 -7.44 6.11 7.57
N GLN A 21 -6.42 6.73 6.98
CA GLN A 21 -6.43 8.16 6.65
C GLN A 21 -7.47 8.48 5.58
N VAL A 22 -7.58 7.66 4.52
CA VAL A 22 -8.63 7.81 3.50
C VAL A 22 -10.02 7.62 4.10
N ALA A 23 -10.20 6.63 4.98
CA ALA A 23 -11.48 6.42 5.68
C ALA A 23 -11.87 7.63 6.52
N THR A 24 -10.90 8.22 7.25
CA THR A 24 -11.13 9.44 8.04
C THR A 24 -11.54 10.60 7.14
N LEU A 25 -10.79 10.86 6.05
CA LEU A 25 -11.10 11.93 5.10
C LEU A 25 -12.49 11.79 4.48
N ARG A 26 -12.93 10.55 4.23
CA ARG A 26 -14.26 10.26 3.68
C ARG A 26 -15.40 10.66 4.61
N GLU A 27 -15.17 10.65 5.92
CA GLU A 27 -16.16 11.05 6.92
C GLU A 27 -16.10 12.56 7.23
N THR A 28 -14.92 13.18 7.12
CA THR A 28 -14.69 14.54 7.63
C THR A 28 -14.64 15.63 6.56
N GLU A 29 -14.18 15.35 5.34
CA GLU A 29 -14.06 16.37 4.29
C GLU A 29 -15.39 16.54 3.56
N THR A 30 -15.86 17.79 3.51
CA THR A 30 -17.17 18.16 2.97
C THR A 30 -17.06 18.79 1.58
N ASN A 31 -15.89 19.30 1.22
CA ASN A 31 -15.63 19.88 -0.08
C ASN A 31 -15.13 18.77 -1.05
N PRO A 32 -15.86 18.49 -2.15
CA PRO A 32 -15.50 17.41 -3.07
C PRO A 32 -14.14 17.56 -3.75
N GLU A 33 -13.73 18.79 -4.09
CA GLU A 33 -12.44 19.04 -4.74
C GLU A 33 -11.29 18.87 -3.76
N ASN A 34 -11.44 19.36 -2.52
CA ASN A 34 -10.46 19.10 -1.45
C ASN A 34 -10.36 17.61 -1.12
N TYR A 35 -11.49 16.90 -1.07
CA TYR A 35 -11.50 15.47 -0.82
C TYR A 35 -10.70 14.73 -1.90
N ARG A 36 -11.01 14.97 -3.18
CA ARG A 36 -10.30 14.34 -4.31
C ARG A 36 -8.81 14.65 -4.27
N ALA A 37 -8.45 15.92 -4.08
CA ALA A 37 -7.05 16.33 -3.98
C ALA A 37 -6.34 15.59 -2.82
N SER A 38 -6.97 15.52 -1.65
CA SER A 38 -6.40 14.92 -0.44
C SER A 38 -6.25 13.40 -0.55
N VAL A 39 -7.22 12.68 -1.11
CA VAL A 39 -7.17 11.21 -1.19
C VAL A 39 -6.36 10.69 -2.37
N SER A 40 -6.17 11.48 -3.43
CA SER A 40 -5.53 11.02 -4.68
C SER A 40 -4.13 10.45 -4.45
N GLY A 41 -3.29 11.12 -3.66
CA GLY A 41 -1.95 10.65 -3.34
C GLY A 41 -1.93 9.38 -2.51
N PHE A 42 -2.84 9.24 -1.53
CA PHE A 42 -2.94 8.02 -0.72
C PHE A 42 -3.37 6.83 -1.57
N LEU A 43 -4.36 7.00 -2.44
CA LEU A 43 -4.84 5.92 -3.30
C LEU A 43 -3.75 5.47 -4.27
N ALA A 44 -3.05 6.40 -4.92
CA ALA A 44 -1.94 6.07 -5.82
C ALA A 44 -0.81 5.30 -5.11
N GLU A 45 -0.45 5.68 -3.89
CA GLU A 45 0.57 4.97 -3.11
C GLU A 45 0.09 3.60 -2.62
N ILE A 46 -1.19 3.47 -2.23
CA ILE A 46 -1.79 2.17 -1.89
C ILE A 46 -1.72 1.24 -3.10
N ASP A 47 -2.11 1.69 -4.28
CA ASP A 47 -2.11 0.89 -5.51
C ASP A 47 -0.69 0.42 -5.86
N ARG A 48 0.29 1.33 -5.78
CA ARG A 48 1.71 1.02 -6.00
C ARG A 48 2.23 -0.05 -5.02
N MET A 49 1.93 0.11 -3.73
CA MET A 49 2.37 -0.84 -2.70
C MET A 49 1.64 -2.19 -2.80
N GLN A 50 0.35 -2.20 -3.15
CA GLN A 50 -0.41 -3.43 -3.38
C GLN A 50 0.14 -4.22 -4.57
N LEU A 51 0.62 -3.54 -5.62
CA LEU A 51 1.33 -4.19 -6.71
C LEU A 51 2.58 -4.91 -6.20
N GLU A 52 3.41 -4.26 -5.38
CA GLU A 52 4.62 -4.90 -4.81
C GLU A 52 4.27 -6.10 -3.90
N VAL A 53 3.21 -6.00 -3.09
CA VAL A 53 2.73 -7.10 -2.24
C VAL A 53 2.26 -8.28 -3.09
N ARG A 54 1.50 -8.01 -4.15
CA ARG A 54 1.05 -9.03 -5.10
C ARG A 54 2.24 -9.71 -5.78
N GLU A 55 3.22 -8.93 -6.25
CA GLU A 55 4.43 -9.47 -6.87
C GLU A 55 5.20 -10.38 -5.91
N TYR A 56 5.38 -9.95 -4.65
CA TYR A 56 6.02 -10.77 -3.62
C TYR A 56 5.29 -12.09 -3.39
N PHE A 57 3.96 -12.07 -3.26
CA PHE A 57 3.17 -13.29 -3.09
C PHE A 57 3.06 -14.17 -4.35
N SER A 58 3.42 -13.64 -5.52
CA SER A 58 3.42 -14.41 -6.77
C SER A 58 4.67 -15.29 -6.92
N LEU A 59 5.65 -15.14 -6.03
CA LEU A 59 6.90 -15.92 -6.00
C LEU A 59 6.92 -16.83 -4.78
N LEU A 60 7.40 -18.07 -4.97
CA LEU A 60 7.67 -18.95 -3.84
C LEU A 60 8.93 -18.48 -3.10
N PRO A 61 8.99 -18.59 -1.77
CA PRO A 61 10.17 -18.21 -1.00
C PRO A 61 11.46 -18.88 -1.46
N THR A 62 11.37 -20.10 -2.01
CA THR A 62 12.52 -20.84 -2.55
C THR A 62 13.07 -20.20 -3.83
N GLU A 63 12.22 -19.61 -4.67
CA GLU A 63 12.63 -18.93 -5.92
C GLU A 63 13.33 -17.58 -5.62
N LEU A 64 12.92 -16.92 -4.53
CA LEU A 64 13.57 -15.71 -4.03
C LEU A 64 14.98 -16.00 -3.47
N ALA A 65 15.20 -17.18 -2.88
CA ALA A 65 16.50 -17.58 -2.32
C ALA A 65 17.54 -17.96 -3.39
N GLU A 66 17.10 -18.42 -4.57
CA GLU A 66 17.99 -18.74 -5.70
C GLU A 66 18.39 -17.51 -6.53
N SER A 67 17.68 -16.39 -6.35
CA SER A 67 17.85 -15.14 -7.11
C SER A 67 18.69 -14.07 -6.38
N ALA A 68 19.20 -14.38 -5.18
CA ALA A 68 19.99 -13.49 -4.32
C ALA A 68 21.47 -13.88 -4.32
#